data_AF-A0A8W8KXD5-F1
#
_entry.id   AF-A0A8W8KXD5-F1
#
_cell.length_a   1.000
_cell.length_b   1.000
_cell.length_c   1.000
_cell.angle_alpha   90.00
_cell.angle_beta   90.00
_cell.angle_gamma   90.00
#
_symmetry.space_group_name_H-M   'P 1'
#
loop_
_entity.id
_entity.type
_entity.pdbx_description
1 polymer ?
#
loop_
_entity_poly.entity_id
_entity_poly.type
_entity_poly.pdbx_seq_one_letter_code
_entity_poly.pdbx_strand_id
1 'polypeptide(L)'
;DYDAILTWPFSKRVIFTVFDQSGGAPVRDSFRTDPNSSSFKRPTTDMNIASGCPLFLPLSRLQGNGGFVKDNVMFIKTQVEDVPGQ
;
A
#
# COMPACT_ATOMS: atom_id res chain seq x y z
N ASP A 1 -13.99 -3.88 -14.44
CA ASP A 1 -14.34 -4.52 -15.74
C ASP A 1 -13.95 -5.98 -15.89
N TYR A 2 -12.96 -6.51 -15.16
CA TYR A 2 -12.55 -7.93 -15.26
C TYR A 2 -12.83 -8.76 -14.01
N ASP A 3 -13.56 -8.21 -13.04
CA ASP A 3 -13.81 -8.81 -11.72
C ASP A 3 -14.48 -10.19 -11.77
N ALA A 4 -15.21 -10.50 -12.86
CA ALA A 4 -15.87 -11.78 -13.07
C ALA A 4 -14.92 -12.94 -13.38
N ILE A 5 -13.70 -12.64 -13.85
CA ILE A 5 -12.69 -13.65 -14.20
C ILE A 5 -11.49 -13.68 -13.24
N LEU A 6 -11.51 -12.84 -12.20
CA LEU A 6 -10.48 -12.78 -11.17
C LEU A 6 -10.84 -13.68 -9.98
N THR A 7 -9.81 -14.20 -9.30
CA THR A 7 -9.96 -14.98 -8.07
C THR A 7 -10.31 -14.09 -6.88
N TRP A 8 -11.25 -14.54 -6.04
CA TRP A 8 -11.68 -13.86 -4.83
C TRP A 8 -11.71 -14.82 -3.61
N PRO A 9 -11.46 -14.33 -2.39
CA PRO A 9 -11.04 -12.96 -2.06
C PRO A 9 -9.65 -12.64 -2.63
N PHE A 10 -9.37 -11.36 -2.82
CA PHE A 10 -8.07 -10.87 -3.27
C PHE A 10 -6.99 -11.34 -2.29
N SER A 11 -6.06 -12.15 -2.80
CA SER A 11 -5.03 -12.83 -2.02
C SER A 11 -3.66 -12.48 -2.57
N LYS A 12 -3.06 -11.40 -2.08
CA LYS A 12 -1.76 -10.87 -2.51
C LYS A 12 -1.01 -10.23 -1.34
N ARG A 13 0.29 -10.01 -1.52
CA ARG A 13 1.06 -9.09 -0.66
C ARG A 13 0.97 -7.67 -1.24
N VAL A 14 0.53 -6.72 -0.42
CA VAL A 14 0.52 -5.30 -0.77
C VAL A 14 1.66 -4.62 -0.03
N ILE A 15 2.45 -3.84 -0.77
CA ILE A 15 3.59 -3.09 -0.27
C ILE A 15 3.37 -1.62 -0.58
N PHE A 16 3.55 -0.77 0.44
CA PHE A 16 3.65 0.67 0.27
C PHE A 16 5.11 1.12 0.43
N THR A 17 5.51 2.11 -0.35
CA THR A 17 6.85 2.72 -0.26
C THR A 17 6.72 4.23 -0.41
N VAL A 18 7.29 4.99 0.53
CA VAL A 18 7.47 6.44 0.44
C VAL A 18 8.95 6.73 0.20
N PHE A 19 9.25 7.51 -0.84
CA PHE A 19 10.63 7.78 -1.26
C PHE A 19 11.16 9.06 -0.64
N ASP A 20 12.42 9.01 -0.20
CA ASP A 20 13.20 10.20 0.11
C ASP A 20 13.81 10.74 -1.19
N GLN A 21 13.42 11.96 -1.56
CA GLN A 21 13.76 12.66 -2.79
C GLN A 21 15.16 13.29 -2.75
N SER A 22 15.88 13.20 -1.62
CA SER A 22 17.27 13.61 -1.46
C SER A 22 18.26 12.45 -1.63
N GLY A 23 17.77 11.26 -1.96
CA GLY A 23 18.57 10.03 -2.08
C GLY A 23 18.72 9.26 -0.76
N GLY A 24 17.98 9.65 0.29
CA GLY A 24 17.89 8.90 1.53
C GLY A 24 17.18 7.55 1.37
N ALA A 25 17.23 6.74 2.43
CA ALA A 25 16.55 5.44 2.44
C ALA A 25 15.02 5.62 2.42
N PRO A 26 14.30 4.92 1.52
CA PRO A 26 12.84 4.96 1.50
C PRO A 26 12.24 4.31 2.75
N VAL A 27 10.96 4.58 3.01
CA VAL A 27 10.17 3.90 4.04
C VAL A 27 9.29 2.89 3.36
N ARG A 28 9.32 1.63 3.79
CA ARG A 28 8.53 0.55 3.22
C ARG A 28 7.81 -0.20 4.33
N ASP A 29 6.56 -0.54 4.08
CA ASP A 29 5.77 -1.43 4.92
C ASP A 29 4.87 -2.27 4.01
N SER A 30 4.42 -3.42 4.52
CA SER A 30 3.61 -4.35 3.74
C SER A 30 2.66 -5.16 4.61
N PHE A 31 1.57 -5.60 4.01
CA PHE A 31 0.67 -6.56 4.62
C PHE A 31 0.28 -7.65 3.61
N ARG A 32 -0.10 -8.81 4.14
CA ARG A 32 -0.81 -9.83 3.37
C ARG A 32 -2.30 -9.58 3.53
N THR A 33 -3.03 -9.69 2.44
CA THR A 33 -4.49 -9.50 2.43
C THR A 33 -5.15 -10.64 3.22
N ASP A 34 -5.99 -10.29 4.19
CA ASP A 34 -6.73 -11.27 4.99
C ASP A 34 -8.01 -11.71 4.25
N PRO A 35 -8.15 -12.98 3.84
CA PRO A 35 -9.34 -13.44 3.12
C PRO A 35 -10.65 -13.26 3.90
N ASN A 36 -10.59 -13.12 5.23
CA ASN A 36 -11.78 -12.89 6.06
C ASN A 36 -12.21 -11.42 6.11
N SER A 37 -11.33 -10.48 5.74
CA SER A 37 -11.64 -9.06 5.72
C SER A 37 -12.54 -8.68 4.56
N SER A 38 -13.54 -7.83 4.82
CA SER A 38 -14.42 -7.29 3.79
C SER A 38 -13.68 -6.44 2.75
N SER A 39 -12.53 -5.87 3.10
CA SER A 39 -11.68 -5.09 2.18
C SER A 39 -11.22 -5.86 0.93
N PHE A 40 -11.11 -7.19 1.04
CA PHE A 40 -10.54 -8.03 -0.03
C PHE A 40 -11.57 -8.94 -0.69
N LYS A 41 -12.85 -8.80 -0.36
CA LYS A 41 -13.93 -9.51 -1.07
C LYS A 41 -14.14 -8.92 -2.46
N ARG A 42 -14.84 -9.66 -3.32
CA ARG A 42 -15.26 -9.16 -4.65
C ARG A 42 -16.02 -7.83 -4.50
N PRO A 43 -15.59 -6.76 -5.18
CA PRO A 43 -16.26 -5.46 -5.14
C PRO A 43 -17.72 -5.57 -5.55
N THR A 44 -18.58 -4.89 -4.79
CA THR A 44 -20.00 -4.70 -5.12
C THR A 44 -20.33 -3.23 -5.42
N THR A 45 -19.34 -2.36 -5.29
CA THR A 45 -19.37 -0.91 -5.48
C THR A 45 -18.04 -0.48 -6.13
N ASP A 46 -17.92 0.79 -6.48
CA ASP A 46 -16.70 1.33 -7.13
C ASP A 46 -15.43 1.14 -6.29
N MET A 47 -15.54 1.08 -4.96
CA MET A 47 -14.42 0.86 -4.04
C MET A 47 -14.81 -0.05 -2.88
N ASN A 48 -13.86 -0.86 -2.42
CA ASN A 48 -13.93 -1.59 -1.15
C ASN A 48 -13.46 -0.72 0.03
N ILE A 49 -13.67 -1.20 1.25
CA ILE A 49 -13.11 -0.59 2.46
C ILE A 49 -11.58 -0.56 2.35
N ALA A 50 -10.98 0.62 2.57
CA ALA A 50 -9.53 0.79 2.49
C ALA A 50 -8.79 -0.07 3.53
N SER A 51 -7.64 -0.60 3.16
CA SER A 51 -6.71 -1.34 4.03
C SER A 51 -5.30 -0.79 3.86
N GLY A 52 -4.55 -0.70 4.95
CA GLY A 52 -3.19 -0.17 4.92
C GLY A 52 -2.46 -0.27 6.25
N CYS A 53 -1.45 0.58 6.41
CA CYS A 53 -0.56 0.59 7.57
C CYS A 53 -0.78 1.89 8.37
N PRO A 54 -1.58 1.88 9.46
CA PRO A 54 -1.94 3.12 10.17
C PRO A 54 -0.74 3.89 10.75
N LEU A 55 0.36 3.20 11.04
CA LEU A 55 1.59 3.77 11.61
C LEU A 55 2.76 3.71 10.62
N PHE A 56 2.48 3.92 9.33
CA PHE A 56 3.43 3.73 8.23
C PHE A 56 4.73 4.57 8.32
N LEU A 57 4.59 5.87 8.57
CA LEU A 57 5.71 6.82 8.62
C LEU A 57 5.51 7.78 9.80
N PRO A 58 6.40 7.76 10.82
CA PRO A 58 6.35 8.73 11.90
C PRO A 58 6.39 10.16 11.38
N LEU A 59 5.51 11.03 11.90
CA LEU A 59 5.43 12.42 11.48
C LEU A 59 6.76 13.18 11.72
N SER A 60 7.48 12.85 12.79
CA SER A 60 8.81 13.42 13.06
C SER A 60 9.83 13.12 11.97
N ARG A 61 9.74 11.94 11.34
CA ARG A 61 10.60 11.56 10.22
C ARG A 61 10.14 12.22 8.92
N LEU A 62 8.83 12.30 8.69
CA LEU A 62 8.25 13.02 7.55
C LEU A 62 8.66 14.50 7.52
N GLN A 63 8.62 15.15 8.69
CA GLN A 63 8.96 16.56 8.89
C GLN A 63 10.46 16.83 9.06
N GLY A 64 11.30 15.80 9.03
CA GLY A 64 12.73 15.89 9.37
C GLY A 64 13.56 16.66 8.35
N ASN A 65 14.37 15.95 7.56
CA ASN A 65 15.30 16.54 6.58
C ASN A 65 14.64 17.17 5.34
N GLY A 66 13.31 17.16 5.24
CA GLY A 66 12.59 17.56 4.04
C GLY A 66 12.79 16.63 2.83
N GLY A 67 13.38 15.44 3.02
CA GLY A 67 13.62 14.50 1.93
C GLY A 67 12.32 13.87 1.40
N PHE A 68 11.34 13.60 2.26
CA PHE A 68 10.10 12.95 1.85
C PHE A 68 9.10 13.88 1.14
N VAL A 69 9.15 15.18 1.43
CA VAL A 69 8.30 16.20 0.80
C VAL A 69 9.19 17.33 0.28
N LYS A 70 9.30 17.43 -1.04
CA LYS A 70 10.07 18.47 -1.73
C LYS A 70 9.16 19.22 -2.69
N ASP A 71 9.25 20.55 -2.72
CA ASP A 71 8.40 21.40 -3.57
C ASP A 71 6.89 21.12 -3.39
N ASN A 72 6.49 20.81 -2.15
CA ASN A 72 5.12 20.41 -1.78
C ASN A 72 4.61 19.13 -2.48
N VAL A 73 5.52 18.24 -2.87
CA VAL A 73 5.23 16.96 -3.54
C VAL A 73 5.84 15.79 -2.77
N MET A 74 5.12 14.67 -2.70
CA MET A 74 5.58 13.38 -2.16
C MET A 74 5.41 12.28 -3.21
N PHE A 75 6.35 11.34 -3.25
CA PHE A 75 6.22 10.12 -4.06
C PHE A 75 5.88 8.91 -3.21
N ILE A 76 4.78 8.25 -3.56
CA ILE A 76 4.32 7.01 -2.96
C ILE A 76 4.20 5.95 -4.06
N LYS A 77 4.71 4.75 -3.82
CA LYS A 77 4.55 3.59 -4.69
C LYS A 77 3.81 2.49 -3.95
N THR A 78 2.86 1.87 -4.65
CA THR A 78 2.23 0.63 -4.23
C THR A 78 2.70 -0.50 -5.14
N GLN A 79 3.05 -1.64 -4.55
CA GLN A 79 3.34 -2.87 -5.28
C GLN A 79 2.40 -3.96 -4.79
N VAL A 80 1.89 -4.75 -5.74
CA VAL A 80 1.08 -5.93 -5.47
C VAL A 80 1.85 -7.13 -6.00
N GLU A 81 2.09 -8.09 -5.13
CA GLU A 81 2.90 -9.26 -5.43
C GLU A 81 2.15 -10.54 -5.06
N ASP A 82 2.37 -11.59 -5.84
CA ASP A 82 1.91 -12.93 -5.48
C ASP A 82 2.60 -13.41 -4.21
N VAL A 83 1.87 -14.17 -3.40
CA VAL A 83 2.43 -14.85 -2.23
C VAL A 83 2.74 -16.29 -2.65
N PRO A 84 4.01 -16.71 -2.72
CA PRO A 84 4.34 -18.08 -3.10
C PRO A 84 3.75 -19.07 -2.09
N GLY A 85 3.10 -20.13 -2.58
CA GLY A 85 2.52 -21.19 -1.75
C GLY A 85 1.12 -20.90 -1.20
N GLN A 86 0.44 -19.87 -1.75
CA GLN A 86 -0.99 -19.60 -1.53
C GLN A 86 -1.74 -19.64 -2.86
#